data_AF-A0A662TIT2-F1
#
_entry.id   AF-A0A662TIT2-F1
#
_cell.length_a   1.000
_cell.length_b   1.000
_cell.length_c   1.000
_cell.angle_alpha   90.00
_cell.angle_beta   90.00
_cell.angle_gamma   90.00
#
_symmetry.space_group_name_H-M   'P 1'
#
loop_
_entity.id
_entity.type
_entity.pdbx_description
1 polymer ?
#
loop_
_entity_poly.entity_id
_entity_poly.type
_entity_poly.pdbx_seq_one_letter_code
_entity_poly.pdbx_strand_id
1 'polypeptide(L)'
;MQLYLKYILSRKVGAFPKTYSLTELLREVAKALNAPDIEKFYHDNIEIINLLEDSYIVARYLPRVYDRHVAERTLEFAKKALEVLKCLEEQL
;
A
#
# COMPACT_ATOMS: atom_id res chain seq x y z
N MET A 1 0.72 -2.49 -5.59
CA MET A 1 1.08 -1.72 -4.38
C MET A 1 1.98 -2.51 -3.44
N GLN A 2 1.52 -3.62 -2.84
CA GLN A 2 2.31 -4.40 -1.86
C GLN A 2 3.73 -4.77 -2.35
N LEU A 3 3.86 -5.35 -3.55
CA LEU A 3 5.16 -5.71 -4.12
C LEU A 3 6.08 -4.51 -4.33
N TYR A 4 5.50 -3.34 -4.63
CA TYR A 4 6.29 -2.13 -4.89
C TYR A 4 6.84 -1.54 -3.59
N LEU A 5 6.05 -1.54 -2.51
CA LEU A 5 6.53 -1.21 -1.16
C LEU A 5 7.68 -2.13 -0.74
N LYS A 6 7.54 -3.44 -0.97
CA LYS A 6 8.60 -4.42 -0.70
C LYS A 6 9.86 -4.16 -1.53
N TYR A 7 9.69 -3.78 -2.80
CA TYR A 7 10.80 -3.39 -3.66
C TYR A 7 11.52 -2.14 -3.13
N ILE A 8 10.79 -1.09 -2.72
CA ILE A 8 11.37 0.13 -2.13
C ILE A 8 12.18 -0.21 -0.86
N LEU A 9 11.62 -1.02 0.04
CA LEU A 9 12.31 -1.47 1.25
C LEU A 9 13.56 -2.29 0.92
N SER A 10 13.46 -3.22 -0.04
CA SER A 10 14.59 -4.01 -0.50
C SER A 10 15.70 -3.13 -1.10
N ARG A 11 15.33 -2.09 -1.87
CA ARG A 11 16.24 -1.11 -2.47
C ARG A 11 16.94 -0.27 -1.40
N LYS A 12 16.20 0.19 -0.39
CA LYS A 12 16.71 1.14 0.63
C LYS A 12 17.47 0.47 1.77
N VAL A 13 16.98 -0.66 2.27
CA VAL A 13 17.45 -1.31 3.50
C VAL A 13 18.04 -2.71 3.23
N GLY A 14 17.89 -3.24 2.01
CA GLY A 14 18.37 -4.58 1.65
C GLY A 14 17.47 -5.73 2.12
N ALA A 15 16.38 -5.42 2.82
CA ALA A 15 15.40 -6.40 3.31
C ALA A 15 14.01 -5.78 3.41
N PHE A 16 12.98 -6.62 3.52
CA PHE A 16 11.59 -6.20 3.75
C PHE A 16 10.88 -7.15 4.71
N PRO A 17 9.89 -6.69 5.50
CA PRO A 17 9.07 -7.57 6.32
C PRO A 17 8.32 -8.59 5.47
N LYS A 18 8.34 -9.87 5.89
CA LYS A 18 7.62 -10.97 5.21
C LYS A 18 6.11 -10.96 5.53
N THR A 19 5.50 -9.78 5.41
CA THR A 19 4.11 -9.47 5.76
C THR A 19 3.25 -9.24 4.50
N TYR A 20 1.94 -9.41 4.66
CA TYR A 20 0.94 -8.95 3.70
C TYR A 20 0.29 -7.63 4.09
N SER A 21 0.59 -7.11 5.29
CA SER A 21 0.04 -5.86 5.75
C SER A 21 0.62 -4.69 4.95
N LEU A 22 -0.26 -4.01 4.22
CA LEU A 22 0.01 -2.72 3.58
C LEU A 22 0.28 -1.65 4.64
N THR A 23 -0.45 -1.67 5.75
CA THR A 23 -0.25 -0.77 6.89
C THR A 23 1.18 -0.87 7.41
N GLU A 24 1.64 -2.08 7.72
CA GLU A 24 3.02 -2.32 8.18
C GLU A 24 4.04 -1.89 7.12
N LEU A 25 3.85 -2.29 5.86
CA LEU A 25 4.77 -1.94 4.77
C LEU A 25 4.86 -0.41 4.55
N LEU A 26 3.75 0.32 4.63
CA LEU A 26 3.72 1.78 4.49
C LEU A 26 4.49 2.46 5.64
N ARG A 27 4.28 2.03 6.87
CA ARG A 27 5.01 2.56 8.05
C ARG A 27 6.51 2.30 7.96
N GLU A 28 6.89 1.09 7.55
CA GLU A 28 8.30 0.75 7.39
C GLU A 28 8.95 1.56 6.24
N VAL A 29 8.23 1.83 5.15
CA VAL A 29 8.71 2.74 4.09
C VAL A 29 8.85 4.16 4.61
N ALA A 30 7.85 4.67 5.35
CA ALA A 30 7.88 6.02 5.92
C ALA A 30 9.10 6.20 6.84
N LYS A 31 9.40 5.20 7.69
CA LYS A 31 10.60 5.18 8.53
C LYS A 31 11.88 5.09 7.72
N ALA A 32 11.98 4.13 6.78
CA ALA A 32 13.21 3.88 6.01
C ALA A 32 13.62 5.08 5.14
N LEU A 33 12.66 5.90 4.71
CA LEU A 33 12.88 7.08 3.89
C LEU A 33 12.82 8.40 4.66
N ASN A 34 12.53 8.39 5.97
CA ASN A 34 12.20 9.58 6.74
C ASN A 34 11.14 10.46 6.03
N ALA A 35 10.09 9.81 5.50
CA ALA A 35 9.05 10.43 4.70
C ALA A 35 7.73 10.55 5.49
N PRO A 36 7.54 11.60 6.32
CA PRO A 36 6.32 11.78 7.12
C PRO A 36 5.06 11.94 6.26
N ASP A 37 5.22 12.38 5.01
CA ASP A 37 4.12 12.47 4.05
C ASP A 37 3.49 11.11 3.74
N ILE A 38 4.21 10.01 3.94
CA ILE A 38 3.66 8.65 3.77
C ILE A 38 2.78 8.24 4.93
N GLU A 39 3.12 8.63 6.16
CA GLU A 39 2.21 8.45 7.30
C GLU A 39 0.94 9.28 7.09
N LYS A 40 1.08 10.53 6.62
CA LYS A 40 -0.09 11.35 6.28
C LYS A 40 -0.93 10.70 5.18
N PHE A 41 -0.30 10.24 4.09
CA PHE A 41 -0.99 9.53 3.01
C PHE A 41 -1.73 8.27 3.52
N TYR A 42 -1.11 7.50 4.42
CA TYR A 42 -1.74 6.37 5.07
C TYR A 42 -2.99 6.80 5.87
N HIS A 43 -2.86 7.81 6.73
CA HIS A 43 -3.97 8.30 7.56
C HIS A 43 -5.13 8.85 6.73
N ASP A 44 -4.85 9.64 5.70
CA ASP A 44 -5.85 10.22 4.79
C ASP A 44 -6.60 9.14 3.99
N ASN A 45 -6.05 7.92 3.89
CA ASN A 45 -6.60 6.84 3.07
C ASN A 45 -6.80 5.53 3.84
N ILE A 46 -6.92 5.59 5.18
CA ILE A 46 -6.93 4.38 6.03
C ILE A 46 -8.05 3.40 5.66
N GLU A 47 -9.24 3.89 5.32
CA GLU A 47 -10.39 3.03 4.99
C GLU A 47 -10.14 2.18 3.74
N ILE A 48 -9.59 2.78 2.68
CA ILE A 48 -9.34 2.08 1.41
C ILE A 48 -8.12 1.16 1.50
N ILE A 49 -7.17 1.48 2.37
CA ILE A 49 -6.04 0.61 2.70
C ILE A 49 -6.53 -0.63 3.46
N ASN A 50 -7.35 -0.46 4.49
CA ASN A 50 -7.95 -1.57 5.22
C ASN A 50 -8.80 -2.45 4.30
N LEU A 51 -9.61 -1.84 3.43
CA LEU A 51 -10.38 -2.56 2.41
C LEU A 51 -9.48 -3.43 1.51
N LEU A 52 -8.34 -2.88 1.07
CA LEU A 52 -7.37 -3.62 0.26
C LEU A 52 -6.73 -4.78 1.02
N GLU A 53 -6.35 -4.57 2.29
CA GLU A 53 -5.80 -5.63 3.16
C GLU A 53 -6.81 -6.77 3.36
N ASP A 54 -8.05 -6.44 3.71
CA ASP A 54 -9.12 -7.41 3.91
C ASP A 54 -9.44 -8.15 2.62
N SER A 55 -9.47 -7.43 1.49
CA SER A 55 -9.78 -8.00 0.18
C SER A 55 -8.83 -9.14 -0.21
N TYR A 56 -7.58 -9.14 0.27
CA TYR A 56 -6.61 -10.21 0.01
C TYR A 56 -7.11 -11.57 0.51
N ILE A 57 -7.79 -11.61 1.66
CA ILE A 57 -8.35 -12.86 2.21
C ILE A 57 -9.77 -13.06 1.67
N VAL A 58 -10.58 -12.01 1.76
CA VAL A 58 -12.01 -12.06 1.45
C VAL A 58 -12.27 -12.46 0.00
N ALA A 59 -11.54 -11.91 -0.97
CA ALA A 59 -11.77 -12.20 -2.39
C ALA A 59 -11.39 -13.63 -2.80
N ARG A 60 -10.60 -14.34 -1.99
CA ARG A 60 -10.15 -15.71 -2.29
C ARG A 60 -10.94 -16.78 -1.55
N TYR A 61 -11.35 -16.50 -0.32
CA TYR A 61 -11.88 -17.54 0.57
C TYR A 61 -13.34 -17.33 0.97
N LEU A 62 -13.91 -16.16 0.70
CA LEU A 62 -15.30 -15.86 1.04
C LEU A 62 -16.12 -15.58 -0.24
N PRO A 63 -17.43 -15.90 -0.25
CA PRO A 63 -18.32 -15.61 -1.37
C PRO A 63 -18.73 -14.12 -1.38
N ARG A 64 -17.77 -13.22 -1.19
CA ARG A 64 -18.00 -11.77 -1.22
C ARG A 64 -17.78 -11.26 -2.63
N VAL A 65 -18.80 -10.63 -3.19
CA VAL A 65 -18.70 -9.85 -4.42
C VAL A 65 -18.61 -8.38 -4.06
N TYR A 66 -17.66 -7.67 -4.64
CA TYR A 66 -17.52 -6.23 -4.48
C TYR A 66 -18.34 -5.52 -5.55
N ASP A 67 -19.03 -4.45 -5.14
CA ASP A 67 -19.70 -3.57 -6.09
C ASP A 67 -18.70 -2.91 -7.05
N ARG A 68 -19.12 -2.69 -8.29
CA ARG A 68 -18.29 -2.07 -9.31
C ARG A 68 -17.73 -0.71 -8.87
N HIS A 69 -18.55 0.11 -8.22
CA HIS A 69 -18.13 1.42 -7.72
C HIS A 69 -17.00 1.31 -6.68
N VAL A 70 -17.06 0.30 -5.81
CA VAL A 70 -16.02 0.03 -4.81
C VAL A 70 -14.72 -0.41 -5.49
N ALA A 71 -14.81 -1.30 -6.49
CA ALA A 71 -13.66 -1.75 -7.25
C ALA A 71 -13.00 -0.59 -8.03
N GLU A 72 -13.79 0.27 -8.68
CA GLU A 72 -13.29 1.42 -9.43
C GLU A 72 -12.58 2.44 -8.53
N ARG A 73 -13.18 2.79 -7.39
CA ARG A 73 -12.55 3.66 -6.38
C ARG A 73 -11.24 3.08 -5.85
N THR A 74 -11.22 1.79 -5.57
CA THR A 74 -10.03 1.08 -5.09
C THR A 74 -8.91 1.07 -6.14
N LEU A 75 -9.27 0.88 -7.41
CA LEU A 75 -8.34 0.95 -8.52
C LEU A 75 -7.78 2.36 -8.71
N GLU A 76 -8.60 3.40 -8.61
CA GLU A 76 -8.16 4.79 -8.69
C GLU A 76 -7.18 5.12 -7.55
N PHE A 77 -7.50 4.72 -6.33
CA PHE A 77 -6.58 4.85 -5.20
C PHE A 77 -5.26 4.13 -5.45
N ALA A 78 -5.29 2.89 -5.94
CA ALA A 78 -4.07 2.14 -6.22
C ALA A 78 -3.18 2.85 -7.27
N LYS A 79 -3.78 3.50 -8.27
CA LYS A 79 -3.03 4.32 -9.25
C LYS A 79 -2.37 5.52 -8.58
N LYS A 80 -3.11 6.30 -7.78
CA LYS A 80 -2.57 7.43 -7.01
C LYS A 80 -1.45 7.00 -6.07
N ALA A 81 -1.62 5.89 -5.37
CA ALA A 81 -0.60 5.32 -4.50
C ALA A 81 0.67 4.95 -5.27
N LEU A 82 0.56 4.38 -6.48
CA LEU A 82 1.73 4.08 -7.31
C LEU A 82 2.45 5.35 -7.76
N GLU A 83 1.75 6.44 -8.05
CA GLU A 83 2.37 7.74 -8.39
C GLU A 83 3.16 8.31 -7.20
N VAL A 84 2.58 8.29 -6.00
CA VAL A 84 3.27 8.70 -4.76
C VAL A 84 4.53 7.85 -4.55
N LEU A 85 4.42 6.53 -4.68
CA LEU A 85 5.56 5.62 -4.50
C LEU A 85 6.65 5.80 -5.57
N LYS A 86 6.31 6.15 -6.80
CA LYS A 86 7.29 6.49 -7.86
C LYS A 86 8.06 7.75 -7.53
N CYS A 87 7.36 8.79 -7.08
CA CYS A 87 8.02 10.05 -6.67
C CYS A 87 9.01 9.82 -5.52
N LEU A 88 8.69 8.91 -4.59
CA LEU A 88 9.64 8.48 -3.55
C LEU A 88 10.80 7.65 -4.10
N GLU A 89 10.55 6.76 -5.06
CA GLU A 89 11.60 5.95 -5.66
C GLU A 89 12.67 6.81 -6.34
N GLU A 90 12.29 7.93 -6.96
CA GLU A 90 13.24 8.86 -7.58
C GLU A 90 14.24 9.47 -6.57
N GLN A 91 13.99 9.32 -5.26
CA GLN A 91 14.84 9.78 -4.17
C GLN A 91 15.74 8.67 -3.58
N LEU A 92 15.67 7.43 -4.11
CA LEU A 92 16.41 6.23 -3.66
C LEU A 92 17.73 5.98 -4.39
#